data_AF-A0A9X0AX63-F1
#
_entry.id   AF-A0A9X0AX63-F1
#
_cell.length_a   1.000
_cell.length_b   1.000
_cell.length_c   1.000
_cell.angle_alpha   90.00
_cell.angle_beta   90.00
_cell.angle_gamma   90.00
#
_symmetry.space_group_name_H-M   'P 1'
#
loop_
_entity.id
_entity.type
_entity.pdbx_description
1 polymer ?
#
loop_
_entity_poly.entity_id
_entity_poly.type
_entity_poly.pdbx_seq_one_letter_code
_entity_poly.pdbx_strand_id
1 'polypeptide(L)'
;MDKLTWVCDSRLDMIFLANGTEAFISFHGSLETTPPVGYRISSITFNPNTGLPISPPTSTVSTTDIISNSNSSFCPSNCFRPVSMALDTLGRLFVSSDATGEIWVMVRTGSVEKESERI
;
A
#
# COMPACT_ATOMS: atom_id res chain seq x y z
N MET A 1 -3.73 -2.57 -23.10
CA MET A 1 -3.51 -3.41 -21.91
C MET A 1 -2.81 -2.51 -20.91
N ASP A 2 -3.54 -2.04 -19.91
CA ASP A 2 -3.04 -1.02 -18.97
C ASP A 2 -2.31 -1.73 -17.83
N LYS A 3 -1.00 -1.51 -17.74
CA LYS A 3 -0.11 -2.16 -16.77
C LYS A 3 0.71 -1.11 -16.05
N LEU A 4 0.61 -1.06 -14.74
CA LEU A 4 1.57 -0.33 -13.90
C LEU A 4 2.81 -1.19 -13.68
N THR A 5 3.99 -0.60 -13.81
CA THR A 5 5.27 -1.31 -13.64
C THR A 5 6.14 -0.63 -12.60
N TRP A 6 6.69 -1.44 -11.69
CA TRP A 6 7.60 -1.00 -10.65
C TRP A 6 8.86 -1.85 -10.66
N VAL A 7 9.98 -1.24 -10.25
CA VAL A 7 11.29 -1.90 -10.25
C VAL A 7 11.54 -2.52 -8.87
N CYS A 8 11.70 -3.84 -8.86
CA CYS A 8 12.33 -4.65 -7.81
C CYS A 8 11.81 -4.51 -6.37
N ASP A 9 10.52 -4.27 -6.17
CA ASP A 9 9.88 -4.03 -4.86
C ASP A 9 9.10 -5.24 -4.30
N SER A 10 9.14 -6.40 -4.97
CA SER A 10 8.52 -7.68 -4.58
C SER A 10 7.08 -7.53 -4.03
N ARG A 11 6.09 -7.36 -4.93
CA ARG A 11 4.69 -7.30 -4.52
C ARG A 11 4.17 -8.70 -4.22
N LEU A 12 3.64 -8.91 -3.01
CA LEU A 12 3.14 -10.22 -2.58
C LEU A 12 1.61 -10.29 -2.48
N ASP A 13 0.93 -9.18 -2.24
CA ASP A 13 -0.52 -9.15 -2.13
C ASP A 13 -1.12 -7.80 -2.57
N MET A 14 -2.40 -7.83 -2.93
CA MET A 14 -3.21 -6.67 -3.28
C MET A 14 -4.66 -6.87 -2.84
N ILE A 15 -5.22 -5.92 -2.10
CA ILE A 15 -6.60 -5.96 -1.62
C ILE A 15 -7.34 -4.65 -1.93
N PHE A 16 -8.56 -4.76 -2.43
CA PHE A 16 -9.40 -3.60 -2.79
C PHE A 16 -10.34 -3.20 -1.65
N LEU A 17 -10.61 -1.90 -1.56
CA LEU A 17 -11.81 -1.43 -0.87
C LEU A 17 -13.06 -1.99 -1.58
N ALA A 18 -14.12 -2.23 -0.81
CA ALA A 18 -15.36 -2.81 -1.32
C ALA A 18 -16.03 -2.00 -2.45
N ASN A 19 -15.78 -0.69 -2.50
CA ASN A 19 -16.28 0.21 -3.54
C ASN A 19 -15.41 0.22 -4.81
N GLY A 20 -14.28 -0.51 -4.84
CA GLY A 20 -13.38 -0.60 -5.98
C GLY A 20 -12.58 0.67 -6.30
N THR A 21 -12.60 1.69 -5.44
CA THR A 21 -11.94 2.99 -5.73
C THR A 21 -10.45 2.99 -5.39
N GLU A 22 -10.01 2.06 -4.56
CA GLU A 22 -8.64 2.02 -4.04
C GLU A 22 -8.22 0.58 -3.79
N ALA A 23 -6.97 0.26 -4.13
CA ALA A 23 -6.32 -0.99 -3.80
C ALA A 23 -5.08 -0.72 -2.96
N PHE A 24 -4.88 -1.51 -1.92
CA PHE A 24 -3.65 -1.53 -1.13
C PHE A 24 -2.73 -2.61 -1.68
N ILE A 25 -1.43 -2.32 -1.77
CA ILE A 25 -0.40 -3.24 -2.24
C ILE A 25 0.69 -3.35 -1.18
N SER A 26 1.06 -4.58 -0.84
CA SER A 26 2.20 -4.89 0.03
C SER A 26 3.47 -5.00 -0.80
N PHE A 27 4.42 -4.09 -0.59
CA PHE A 27 5.76 -4.16 -1.18
C PHE A 27 6.71 -4.78 -0.17
N HIS A 28 6.96 -6.08 -0.32
CA HIS A 28 7.75 -6.88 0.63
C HIS A 28 9.23 -6.45 0.71
N GLY A 29 9.71 -5.81 -0.35
CA GLY A 29 11.07 -5.30 -0.42
C GLY A 29 11.96 -6.06 -1.40
N SER A 30 13.02 -5.39 -1.83
CA SER A 30 14.04 -5.95 -2.69
C SER A 30 14.95 -6.94 -1.96
N LEU A 31 15.38 -7.99 -2.65
CA LEU A 31 16.40 -8.91 -2.13
C LEU A 31 17.83 -8.40 -2.40
N GLU A 32 18.08 -7.83 -3.58
CA GLU A 32 19.44 -7.56 -4.09
C GLU A 32 19.60 -6.17 -4.75
N THR A 33 18.77 -5.18 -4.41
CA THR A 33 18.95 -3.81 -4.95
C THR A 33 19.71 -2.91 -4.00
N THR A 34 20.58 -2.06 -4.57
CA THR A 34 21.30 -1.01 -3.84
C THR A 34 20.96 0.35 -4.48
N PRO A 35 20.27 1.26 -3.78
CA PRO A 35 19.73 1.10 -2.42
C PRO A 35 18.53 0.13 -2.35
N PRO A 36 18.19 -0.40 -1.16
CA PRO A 36 16.98 -1.21 -0.97
C PRO A 36 15.72 -0.41 -1.33
N VAL A 37 14.74 -1.07 -1.94
CA VAL A 37 13.45 -0.47 -2.32
C VAL A 37 12.29 -1.36 -1.88
N GLY A 38 11.10 -0.80 -1.72
CA GLY A 38 9.92 -1.52 -1.21
C GLY A 38 9.73 -1.28 0.28
N TYR A 39 9.54 -2.35 1.06
CA TYR A 39 9.41 -2.32 2.52
C TYR A 39 8.34 -1.35 3.01
N ARG A 40 7.19 -1.37 2.32
CA ARG A 40 6.10 -0.40 2.49
C ARG A 40 4.77 -0.98 2.05
N ILE A 41 3.71 -0.30 2.46
CA ILE A 41 2.37 -0.52 1.92
C ILE A 41 1.95 0.79 1.27
N SER A 42 1.47 0.70 0.05
CA SER A 42 0.97 1.85 -0.69
C SER A 42 -0.42 1.56 -1.22
N SER A 43 -1.19 2.61 -1.50
CA SER A 43 -2.43 2.50 -2.24
C SER A 43 -2.31 3.01 -3.67
N ILE A 44 -3.18 2.49 -4.53
CA ILE A 44 -3.38 2.92 -5.91
C ILE A 44 -4.86 3.23 -6.09
N THR A 45 -5.17 4.34 -6.75
CA THR A 45 -6.54 4.74 -7.05
C THR A 45 -7.04 4.10 -8.35
N PHE A 46 -8.27 3.61 -8.31
CA PHE A 46 -8.94 2.92 -9.41
C PHE A 46 -10.25 3.62 -9.75
N ASN A 47 -10.62 3.59 -11.02
CA ASN A 47 -11.95 3.98 -11.47
C ASN A 47 -12.89 2.79 -11.27
N PRO A 48 -13.89 2.88 -10.36
CA PRO A 48 -14.74 1.73 -10.03
C PRO A 48 -15.67 1.32 -11.17
N ASN A 49 -15.94 2.21 -12.14
CA ASN A 49 -16.79 1.90 -13.28
C ASN A 49 -16.05 1.11 -14.36
N THR A 50 -14.74 1.33 -14.50
CA THR A 50 -13.91 0.64 -15.52
C THR A 50 -13.05 -0.46 -14.93
N GLY A 51 -12.79 -0.46 -13.62
CA GLY A 51 -11.85 -1.36 -12.94
C GLY A 51 -10.38 -1.08 -13.26
N LEU A 52 -10.06 0.06 -13.89
CA LEU A 52 -8.70 0.40 -14.31
C LEU A 52 -8.05 1.40 -13.32
N PRO A 53 -6.71 1.36 -13.16
CA PRO A 53 -6.00 2.41 -12.45
C PRO A 53 -6.29 3.77 -13.08
N ILE A 54 -6.44 4.81 -12.24
CA ILE A 54 -6.62 6.18 -12.73
C ILE A 54 -5.33 6.70 -13.38
N SER A 55 -4.18 6.30 -12.84
CA SER A 55 -2.87 6.65 -13.39
C SER A 55 -2.59 5.93 -14.70
N PRO A 56 -1.94 6.59 -15.67
CA PRO A 56 -1.56 5.94 -16.92
C PRO A 56 -0.48 4.85 -16.68
N PRO A 57 -0.35 3.87 -17.59
CA PRO A 57 0.66 2.80 -17.52
C PRO A 57 2.12 3.28 -17.40
N THR A 58 2.40 4.51 -17.83
CA THR A 58 3.73 5.14 -17.80
C THR A 58 4.01 5.92 -16.51
N SER A 59 3.06 5.96 -15.57
CA SER A 59 3.21 6.73 -14.32
C SER A 59 4.26 6.10 -13.40
N THR A 60 5.19 6.94 -12.94
CA THR A 60 6.18 6.60 -11.89
C THR A 60 5.73 7.02 -10.49
N VAL A 61 4.54 7.61 -10.35
CA VAL A 61 3.99 8.16 -9.11
C VAL A 61 2.54 7.69 -8.89
N SER A 62 2.21 6.49 -9.37
CA SER A 62 0.86 5.93 -9.27
C SER A 62 0.52 5.33 -7.89
N THR A 63 1.47 5.32 -6.96
CA THR A 63 1.29 4.85 -5.57
C THR A 63 1.35 5.98 -4.56
N THR A 64 0.51 5.90 -3.53
CA THR A 64 0.62 6.73 -2.32
C THR A 64 1.03 5.85 -1.15
N ASP A 65 2.17 6.12 -0.53
CA ASP A 65 2.66 5.33 0.61
C ASP A 65 1.83 5.62 1.87
N ILE A 66 1.39 4.54 2.53
CA ILE A 66 0.58 4.60 3.76
C ILE A 66 1.45 4.34 4.98
N ILE A 67 2.29 3.31 4.89
CA ILE A 67 3.30 3.01 5.90
C ILE A 67 4.59 2.61 5.19
N SER A 68 5.69 3.15 5.67
CA SER A 68 7.04 2.84 5.19
C SER A 68 8.01 2.84 6.37
N ASN A 69 9.14 2.17 6.18
CA ASN A 69 10.21 2.22 7.16
C ASN A 69 10.87 3.61 7.12
N SER A 70 11.10 4.20 8.31
CA SER A 70 11.67 5.56 8.44
C SER A 70 13.07 5.68 7.82
N ASN A 71 13.83 4.59 7.80
CA ASN A 71 15.11 4.51 7.09
C ASN A 71 15.26 3.14 6.41
N SER A 72 15.08 3.12 5.09
CA SER A 72 15.11 1.89 4.29
C SER A 72 16.53 1.36 4.00
N SER A 73 17.58 2.11 4.34
CA SER A 73 18.97 1.67 4.13
C SER A 73 19.39 0.51 5.04
N PHE A 74 18.62 0.21 6.09
CA PHE A 74 18.85 -0.92 7.00
C PHE A 74 18.02 -2.17 6.63
N CYS A 75 17.23 -2.11 5.56
CA CYS A 75 16.46 -3.25 5.09
C CYS A 75 17.36 -4.23 4.33
N PRO A 76 17.12 -5.55 4.44
CA PRO A 76 15.96 -6.19 5.08
C PRO A 76 16.06 -6.43 6.59
N SER A 77 17.23 -6.30 7.21
CA SER A 77 17.49 -6.88 8.55
C SER A 77 16.63 -6.32 9.68
N ASN A 78 16.29 -5.03 9.66
CA ASN A 78 15.54 -4.36 10.74
C ASN A 78 14.32 -3.61 10.19
N CYS A 79 13.65 -4.20 9.20
CA CYS A 79 12.52 -3.56 8.54
C CYS A 79 11.27 -4.43 8.60
N PHE A 80 10.13 -3.77 8.73
CA PHE A 80 8.85 -4.37 8.43
C PHE A 80 8.80 -4.85 6.97
N ARG A 81 8.36 -6.09 6.74
CA ARG A 81 8.28 -6.74 5.42
C ARG A 81 6.85 -7.24 5.15
N PRO A 82 5.97 -6.39 4.58
CA PRO A 82 4.56 -6.73 4.41
C PRO A 82 4.38 -7.88 3.42
N VAL A 83 3.59 -8.89 3.80
CA VAL A 83 3.27 -10.06 2.97
C VAL A 83 1.80 -10.08 2.58
N SER A 84 0.93 -10.54 3.49
CA SER A 84 -0.50 -10.70 3.24
C SER A 84 -1.30 -9.63 3.94
N MET A 85 -2.44 -9.26 3.36
CA MET A 85 -3.32 -8.23 3.87
C MET A 85 -4.77 -8.70 3.91
N ALA A 86 -5.52 -8.21 4.89
CA ALA A 86 -6.95 -8.43 4.99
C ALA A 86 -7.66 -7.13 5.38
N LEU A 87 -8.79 -6.85 4.73
CA LEU A 87 -9.70 -5.79 5.10
C LEU A 87 -10.87 -6.41 5.85
N ASP A 88 -11.19 -5.87 7.01
CA ASP A 88 -12.40 -6.24 7.72
C ASP A 88 -13.61 -5.40 7.31
N THR A 89 -14.77 -5.73 7.87
CA THR A 89 -16.02 -5.03 7.60
C THR A 89 -16.08 -3.60 8.15
N LEU A 90 -15.12 -3.22 9.01
CA LEU A 90 -14.98 -1.87 9.54
C LEU A 90 -13.98 -1.03 8.74
N GLY A 91 -13.40 -1.58 7.67
CA GLY A 91 -12.40 -0.91 6.84
C GLY A 91 -11.01 -0.82 7.48
N ARG A 92 -10.71 -1.66 8.47
CA ARG A 92 -9.37 -1.77 9.07
C ARG A 92 -8.53 -2.72 8.24
N LEU A 93 -7.29 -2.35 7.97
CA LEU A 93 -6.35 -3.13 7.16
C LEU A 93 -5.38 -3.88 8.07
N PHE A 94 -5.46 -5.20 8.08
CA PHE A 94 -4.60 -6.10 8.83
C PHE A 94 -3.47 -6.61 7.95
N VAL A 95 -2.24 -6.63 8.45
CA VAL A 95 -1.06 -6.97 7.62
C VAL A 95 -0.07 -7.83 8.38
N SER A 96 0.37 -8.90 7.75
CA SER A 96 1.41 -9.79 8.29
C SER A 96 2.81 -9.39 7.81
N SER A 97 3.82 -9.60 8.66
CA SER A 97 5.24 -9.53 8.29
C SER A 97 5.95 -10.82 8.67
N ASP A 98 6.38 -11.59 7.68
CA ASP A 98 7.02 -12.90 7.86
C ASP A 98 8.39 -12.77 8.53
N ALA A 99 9.18 -11.77 8.15
CA ALA A 99 10.53 -11.57 8.67
C ALA A 99 10.58 -11.13 10.14
N THR A 100 9.52 -10.48 10.63
CA THR A 100 9.44 -10.01 12.02
C THR A 100 8.48 -10.84 12.88
N GLY A 101 7.63 -11.67 12.27
CA GLY A 101 6.60 -12.44 12.97
C GLY A 101 5.42 -11.59 13.47
N GLU A 102 5.29 -10.35 12.99
CA GLU A 102 4.30 -9.39 13.47
C GLU A 102 3.01 -9.42 12.63
N ILE A 103 1.90 -9.04 13.27
CA ILE A 103 0.65 -8.68 12.61
C ILE A 103 0.26 -7.27 13.07
N TRP A 104 0.04 -6.38 12.10
CA TRP A 104 -0.31 -4.98 12.32
C TRP A 104 -1.77 -4.73 11.93
N VAL A 105 -2.42 -3.78 12.60
CA VAL A 105 -3.70 -3.22 12.17
C VAL A 105 -3.53 -1.73 11.87
N MET A 106 -3.92 -1.33 10.66
CA MET A 106 -3.95 0.06 10.24
C MET A 106 -5.39 0.55 10.20
N VAL A 107 -5.62 1.68 10.85
CA VAL A 107 -6.91 2.34 10.93
C VAL A 107 -6.77 3.75 10.41
N ARG A 108 -7.65 4.16 9.49
CA ARG A 108 -7.69 5.54 9.02
C ARG A 108 -8.23 6.44 10.13
N THR A 109 -7.40 7.31 10.67
CA THR A 109 -7.84 8.32 11.64
C THR A 109 -8.39 9.54 10.89
N GLY A 110 -9.70 9.78 10.99
CA GLY A 110 -10.35 11.00 10.50
C GLY A 110 -10.97 10.92 9.11
N SER A 111 -12.22 10.47 9.05
CA SER A 111 -13.24 11.04 8.16
C SER A 111 -14.17 11.91 9.01
N VAL A 112 -13.63 12.98 9.60
CA VAL A 112 -14.46 14.07 10.09
C VAL A 112 -14.64 14.98 8.89
N GLU A 113 -15.82 14.92 8.28
CA GLU A 113 -16.25 15.96 7.37
C GLU A 113 -16.18 17.30 8.12
N LYS A 114 -15.36 18.23 7.64
CA LYS A 114 -15.56 19.63 7.95
C LYS A 114 -16.81 20.10 7.21
N GLU A 115 -17.98 19.80 7.76
CA GLU A 115 -19.23 20.46 7.40
C GLU A 115 -19.67 21.32 8.58
N SER A 116 -20.08 22.55 8.27
CA SER A 116 -20.57 23.60 9.18
C SER A 116 -19.53 24.43 9.94
N GLU A 117 -18.92 25.36 9.21
CA GLU A 117 -18.90 26.75 9.68
C GLU A 117 -19.60 27.61 8.62
N ARG A 118 -20.94 27.49 8.61
CA ARG A 118 -21.85 28.51 8.09
C ARG A 118 -22.79 28.90 9.22
N ILE A 119 -22.42 29.94 9.96
CA ILE A 119 -23.31 31.04 10.36
C ILE A 119 -22.47 32.32 10.31
#